data_AF-A0A5B2ZBU5-F1
#
_entry.id   AF-A0A5B2ZBU5-F1
#
_cell.length_a   1.000
_cell.length_b   1.000
_cell.length_c   1.000
_cell.angle_alpha   90.00
_cell.angle_beta   90.00
_cell.angle_gamma   90.00
#
_symmetry.space_group_name_H-M   'P 1'
#
loop_
_entity.id
_entity.type
_entity.pdbx_description
1 polymer ?
#
loop_
_entity_poly.entity_id
_entity_poly.type
_entity_poly.pdbx_seq_one_letter_code
_entity_poly.pdbx_strand_id
1 'polypeptide(L)'
;MQNPLIQRLEKLVSIFLTAILVAYILVEMVELAYQFGKAVISTEGEEGRLLITKEQTREVLPVFFSILIATELINTLNFYVREHLILIRSILLIGLMAIGRKLLTVDLVHLEGATVLGIAALILALATGHYLMGRSSGSGIGPSASSGDRAGGRDRPSS
;
A
#
# COMPACT_ATOMS: atom_id res chain seq x y z
N MET A 1 -12.95 -21.06 22.87
CA MET A 1 -12.58 -19.99 23.82
C MET A 1 -11.18 -19.53 23.48
N GLN A 2 -11.00 -18.34 22.90
CA GLN A 2 -9.67 -17.77 22.72
C GLN A 2 -9.08 -17.49 24.12
N ASN A 3 -7.83 -17.89 24.33
CA ASN A 3 -7.18 -17.75 25.63
C ASN A 3 -6.93 -16.24 25.91
N PRO A 4 -7.38 -15.67 27.03
CA PRO A 4 -7.25 -14.23 27.31
C PRO A 4 -5.79 -13.73 27.32
N LEU A 5 -4.82 -14.63 27.50
CA LEU A 5 -3.40 -14.32 27.36
C LEU A 5 -3.00 -14.00 25.92
N ILE A 6 -3.57 -14.72 24.94
CA ILE A 6 -3.27 -14.54 23.51
C ILE A 6 -3.77 -13.17 23.05
N GLN A 7 -4.99 -12.79 23.41
CA GLN A 7 -5.55 -11.48 23.04
C GLN A 7 -4.75 -10.30 23.63
N ARG A 8 -4.25 -10.43 24.86
CA ARG A 8 -3.37 -9.42 25.47
C ARG A 8 -2.04 -9.32 24.73
N LEU A 9 -1.46 -10.46 24.35
CA LEU A 9 -0.22 -10.52 23.58
C LEU A 9 -0.41 -9.90 22.19
N GLU A 10 -1.46 -10.26 21.47
CA GLU A 10 -1.78 -9.70 20.15
C GLU A 10 -1.92 -8.18 20.19
N LYS A 11 -2.65 -7.65 21.20
CA LYS A 11 -2.80 -6.21 21.40
C LYS A 11 -1.47 -5.54 21.71
N LEU A 12 -0.64 -6.14 22.56
CA LEU A 12 0.67 -5.61 22.92
C LEU A 12 1.62 -5.58 21.72
N VAL A 13 1.69 -6.67 20.96
CA VAL A 13 2.49 -6.78 19.73
C VAL A 13 2.04 -5.74 18.70
N SER A 14 0.73 -5.58 18.52
CA SER A 14 0.21 -4.62 17.54
C SER A 14 0.52 -3.17 17.92
N ILE A 15 0.34 -2.80 19.19
CA ILE A 15 0.69 -1.46 19.67
C ILE A 15 2.19 -1.20 19.50
N PHE A 16 3.02 -2.18 19.85
CA PHE A 16 4.47 -2.08 19.72
C PHE A 16 4.90 -1.91 18.26
N LEU A 17 4.36 -2.73 17.34
CA LEU A 17 4.69 -2.68 15.93
C LEU A 17 4.22 -1.36 15.29
N THR A 18 3.00 -0.90 15.60
CA THR A 18 2.50 0.40 15.14
C THR A 18 3.37 1.54 15.64
N ALA A 19 3.77 1.53 16.92
CA ALA A 19 4.60 2.58 17.50
C ALA A 19 5.98 2.68 16.81
N ILE A 20 6.63 1.54 16.57
CA ILE A 20 7.89 1.49 15.83
C ILE A 20 7.71 2.01 14.40
N LEU A 21 6.63 1.61 13.73
CA LEU A 21 6.41 2.01 12.34
C LEU A 21 6.11 3.50 12.21
N VAL A 22 5.37 4.09 13.16
CA VAL A 22 5.18 5.54 13.23
C VAL A 22 6.52 6.25 13.47
N ALA A 23 7.34 5.77 14.41
CA ALA A 23 8.66 6.34 14.65
C ALA A 23 9.56 6.26 13.40
N TYR A 24 9.53 5.12 12.69
CA TYR A 24 10.24 4.92 11.42
C TYR A 24 9.80 5.95 10.37
N ILE A 25 8.49 6.13 10.16
CA ILE A 25 7.95 7.12 9.22
C ILE A 25 8.43 8.53 9.59
N LEU A 26 8.42 8.90 10.87
CA LEU A 26 8.89 10.21 11.32
C LEU A 26 10.38 10.43 11.02
N VAL A 27 11.21 9.41 11.26
CA VAL A 27 12.65 9.47 10.93
C VAL A 27 12.85 9.63 9.43
N GLU A 28 12.19 8.81 8.61
CA GLU A 28 12.29 8.89 7.14
C GLU A 28 11.77 10.23 6.60
N MET A 29 10.73 10.81 7.21
CA MET A 29 10.24 12.15 6.84
C MET A 29 11.29 13.23 7.10
N VAL A 30 11.98 13.16 8.24
CA VAL A 30 13.08 14.09 8.57
C VAL A 30 14.26 13.89 7.60
N GLU A 31 14.63 12.64 7.35
CA GLU A 31 15.70 12.28 6.41
C GLU A 31 15.39 12.78 4.99
N LEU A 32 14.15 12.57 4.53
CA LEU A 32 13.69 13.07 3.23
C LEU A 32 13.79 14.60 3.15
N ALA A 33 13.30 15.31 4.18
CA ALA A 33 13.36 16.76 4.23
C ALA A 33 14.81 17.26 4.24
N TYR A 34 15.71 16.59 4.96
CA TYR A 34 17.14 16.92 5.00
C TYR A 34 17.80 16.70 3.64
N GLN A 35 17.64 15.54 3.02
CA GLN A 35 18.23 15.22 1.71
C GLN A 35 17.70 16.14 0.62
N PHE A 36 16.38 16.35 0.59
CA PHE A 36 15.74 17.25 -0.37
C PHE A 36 16.19 18.69 -0.17
N GLY A 37 16.20 19.18 1.07
CA GLY A 37 16.66 20.53 1.40
C GLY A 37 18.12 20.75 1.00
N LYS A 38 18.99 19.78 1.29
CA LYS A 38 20.38 19.80 0.82
C LYS A 38 20.43 19.85 -0.70
N ALA A 39 19.74 18.95 -1.41
CA ALA A 39 19.76 18.90 -2.88
C ALA A 39 19.33 20.22 -3.55
N VAL A 40 18.35 20.92 -2.98
CA VAL A 40 17.85 22.22 -3.49
C VAL A 40 18.81 23.36 -3.19
N ILE A 41 19.45 23.37 -2.01
CA ILE A 41 20.31 24.48 -1.56
C ILE A 41 21.74 24.34 -2.10
N SER A 42 22.27 23.12 -2.20
CA SER A 42 23.63 22.88 -2.71
C SER A 42 23.65 23.06 -4.24
N THR A 43 23.93 24.30 -4.67
CA THR A 43 24.25 24.66 -6.05
C THR A 43 25.68 24.25 -6.38
N GLU A 44 25.98 22.95 -6.33
CA GLU A 44 27.30 22.42 -6.73
C GLU A 44 27.33 22.00 -8.22
N GLY A 45 26.26 22.30 -8.97
CA GLY A 45 26.20 22.06 -10.40
C GLY A 45 26.66 23.27 -11.19
N GLU A 46 27.69 23.09 -12.02
CA GLU A 46 28.15 24.00 -13.07
C GLU A 46 27.02 24.80 -13.74
N GLU A 47 27.32 26.08 -13.97
CA GLU A 47 26.67 27.04 -14.85
C GLU A 47 25.27 26.68 -15.37
N GLY A 48 24.22 27.21 -14.71
CA GLY A 48 22.91 27.42 -15.36
C GLY A 48 21.82 26.36 -15.14
N ARG A 49 21.96 25.42 -14.19
CA ARG A 49 20.90 24.44 -13.88
C ARG A 49 20.11 24.84 -12.64
N LEU A 50 18.78 24.89 -12.75
CA LEU A 50 17.92 25.65 -11.83
C LEU A 50 17.45 24.93 -10.55
N LEU A 51 17.47 23.59 -10.42
CA LEU A 51 16.83 22.92 -9.26
C LEU A 51 17.49 21.62 -8.74
N ILE A 52 17.40 20.47 -9.45
CA ILE A 52 17.86 19.15 -8.95
C ILE A 52 18.49 18.32 -10.09
N THR A 53 19.55 17.55 -9.80
CA THR A 53 20.20 16.65 -10.78
C THR A 53 19.53 15.27 -10.87
N LYS A 54 19.87 14.50 -11.91
CA LYS A 54 19.38 13.12 -12.05
C LYS A 54 19.90 12.23 -10.92
N GLU A 55 21.14 12.46 -10.49
CA GLU A 55 21.82 11.74 -9.42
C GLU A 55 21.14 12.01 -8.07
N GLN A 56 20.89 13.28 -7.75
CA GLN A 56 20.15 13.67 -6.53
C GLN A 56 18.72 13.09 -6.53
N THR A 57 18.04 13.09 -7.68
CA THR A 57 16.70 12.49 -7.80
C THR A 57 16.73 10.99 -7.52
N ARG A 58 17.77 10.28 -7.99
CA ARG A 58 17.97 8.85 -7.71
C ARG A 58 18.24 8.56 -6.24
N GLU A 59 18.80 9.51 -5.49
CA GLU A 59 19.03 9.40 -4.04
C GLU A 59 17.75 9.64 -3.23
N VAL A 60 16.95 10.64 -3.61
CA VAL A 60 15.75 11.06 -2.85
C VAL A 60 14.53 10.16 -3.10
N LEU A 61 14.33 9.69 -4.34
CA LEU A 61 13.17 8.86 -4.69
C LEU A 61 13.02 7.59 -3.83
N PRO A 62 14.07 6.80 -3.57
CA PRO A 62 13.97 5.61 -2.72
C PRO A 62 13.44 5.90 -1.31
N VAL A 63 13.84 7.01 -0.70
CA VAL A 63 13.38 7.45 0.64
C VAL A 63 11.88 7.75 0.60
N PHE A 64 11.40 8.46 -0.42
CA PHE A 64 9.97 8.71 -0.62
C PHE A 64 9.15 7.41 -0.73
N PHE A 65 9.62 6.43 -1.52
CA PHE A 65 8.93 5.13 -1.61
C PHE A 65 8.98 4.34 -0.30
N SER A 66 10.05 4.44 0.49
CA SER A 66 10.11 3.83 1.82
C SER A 66 9.02 4.37 2.74
N ILE A 67 8.76 5.68 2.70
CA ILE A 67 7.65 6.31 3.45
C ILE A 67 6.30 5.77 2.95
N LEU A 68 6.07 5.71 1.63
CA LEU A 68 4.83 5.17 1.07
C LEU A 68 4.58 3.72 1.52
N ILE A 69 5.60 2.86 1.44
CA ILE A 69 5.54 1.47 1.90
C ILE A 69 5.18 1.41 3.38
N ALA A 70 5.81 2.22 4.23
CA ALA A 70 5.52 2.25 5.64
C ALA A 70 4.11 2.78 5.96
N THR A 71 3.64 3.79 5.22
CA THR A 71 2.27 4.31 5.36
C THR A 71 1.19 3.31 4.92
N GLU A 72 1.48 2.48 3.91
CA GLU A 72 0.56 1.40 3.53
C GLU A 72 0.60 0.26 4.55
N LEU A 73 1.79 -0.01 5.13
CA LEU A 73 1.95 -1.02 6.17
C LEU A 73 1.24 -0.64 7.47
N ILE A 74 1.26 0.64 7.89
CA ILE A 74 0.50 1.09 9.07
C ILE A 74 -1.01 1.00 8.83
N ASN A 75 -1.49 1.30 7.62
CA ASN A 75 -2.89 1.09 7.25
C ASN A 75 -3.27 -0.40 7.31
N THR A 76 -2.42 -1.27 6.79
CA THR A 76 -2.60 -2.73 6.85
C THR A 76 -2.67 -3.21 8.30
N LEU A 77 -1.76 -2.74 9.15
CA LEU A 77 -1.72 -3.11 10.56
C LEU A 77 -2.93 -2.55 11.35
N ASN A 78 -3.33 -1.30 11.09
CA ASN A 78 -4.50 -0.70 11.72
C ASN A 78 -5.79 -1.44 11.34
N PHE A 79 -5.91 -1.87 10.07
CA PHE A 79 -7.05 -2.67 9.64
C PHE A 79 -7.05 -4.05 10.33
N TYR A 80 -5.89 -4.70 10.44
CA TYR A 80 -5.75 -5.94 11.20
C TYR A 80 -6.16 -5.77 12.67
N VAL A 81 -5.76 -4.68 13.33
CA VAL A 81 -6.13 -4.42 14.74
C VAL A 81 -7.62 -4.18 14.92
N ARG A 82 -8.30 -3.54 13.96
CA ARG A 82 -9.72 -3.20 14.07
C ARG A 82 -10.64 -4.34 13.69
N GLU A 83 -10.33 -5.04 12.60
CA GLU A 83 -11.21 -6.02 11.96
C GLU A 83 -10.75 -7.46 12.19
N HIS A 84 -9.57 -7.68 12.80
CA HIS A 84 -8.91 -9.00 12.92
C HIS A 84 -8.72 -9.73 11.58
N LEU A 85 -8.74 -8.97 10.48
CA LEU A 85 -8.62 -9.47 9.12
C LEU A 85 -7.45 -8.78 8.44
N ILE A 86 -6.67 -9.54 7.67
CA ILE A 86 -5.60 -9.00 6.84
C ILE A 86 -6.15 -8.87 5.42
N LEU A 87 -6.28 -7.64 4.92
CA LEU A 87 -6.61 -7.42 3.51
C LEU A 87 -5.39 -7.76 2.65
N ILE A 88 -5.46 -8.92 2.00
CA ILE A 88 -4.38 -9.41 1.11
C ILE A 88 -4.07 -8.40 0.00
N ARG A 89 -5.05 -7.58 -0.40
CA ARG A 89 -4.88 -6.48 -1.37
C ARG A 89 -3.78 -5.49 -0.96
N SER A 90 -3.77 -5.02 0.28
CA SER A 90 -2.76 -4.06 0.75
C SER A 90 -1.37 -4.69 0.77
N ILE A 91 -1.26 -5.98 1.11
CA ILE A 91 0.02 -6.70 1.07
C ILE A 91 0.56 -6.81 -0.35
N LEU A 92 -0.28 -7.13 -1.34
CA LEU A 92 0.18 -7.18 -2.73
C LEU A 92 0.56 -5.80 -3.26
N LEU A 93 -0.15 -4.74 -2.85
CA LEU A 93 0.22 -3.36 -3.19
C LEU A 93 1.58 -2.98 -2.59
N ILE A 94 1.83 -3.32 -1.32
CA ILE A 94 3.13 -3.14 -0.65
C ILE A 94 4.23 -3.91 -1.40
N GLY A 95 3.97 -5.16 -1.79
CA GLY A 95 4.92 -5.96 -2.56
C GLY A 95 5.26 -5.32 -3.91
N LEU A 96 4.26 -4.76 -4.59
CA LEU A 96 4.45 -4.05 -5.86
C LEU A 96 5.26 -2.75 -5.66
N MET A 97 4.97 -1.98 -4.62
CA MET A 97 5.74 -0.78 -4.25
C MET A 97 7.19 -1.12 -3.89
N ALA A 98 7.42 -2.20 -3.14
CA ALA A 98 8.75 -2.65 -2.74
C ALA A 98 9.63 -3.05 -3.94
N ILE A 99 9.05 -3.75 -4.92
CA ILE A 99 9.76 -4.08 -6.17
C ILE A 99 9.97 -2.84 -7.03
N GLY A 100 8.94 -1.99 -7.13
CA GLY A 100 9.04 -0.70 -7.83
C GLY A 100 10.24 0.11 -7.32
N ARG A 101 10.42 0.20 -6.00
CA ARG A 101 11.58 0.86 -5.38
C ARG A 101 12.91 0.28 -5.86
N LYS A 102 13.03 -1.06 -5.94
CA LYS A 102 14.28 -1.70 -6.39
C LYS A 102 14.56 -1.44 -7.88
N LEU A 103 13.51 -1.32 -8.70
CA LEU A 103 13.64 -1.01 -10.11
C LEU A 103 14.16 0.42 -10.37
N LEU A 104 13.86 1.38 -9.50
CA LEU A 104 14.32 2.77 -9.65
C LEU A 104 15.84 2.93 -9.50
N THR A 105 16.47 2.07 -8.69
CA THR A 105 17.91 2.14 -8.41
C THR A 105 18.73 1.20 -9.32
N VAL A 106 18.08 0.24 -9.95
CA VAL A 106 18.74 -0.75 -10.81
C VAL A 106 19.14 -0.10 -12.14
N ASP A 107 20.41 -0.28 -12.51
CA ASP A 107 20.87 0.00 -13.86
C ASP A 107 20.58 -1.19 -14.78
N LEU A 108 19.50 -1.08 -15.55
CA LEU A 108 19.02 -2.13 -16.45
C LEU A 108 19.99 -2.43 -17.60
N VAL A 109 20.89 -1.51 -17.93
CA VAL A 109 21.82 -1.67 -19.06
C VAL A 109 22.90 -2.71 -18.77
N HIS A 110 23.26 -2.88 -17.50
CA HIS A 110 24.32 -3.80 -17.06
C HIS A 110 23.79 -5.14 -16.56
N LEU A 111 22.48 -5.36 -16.63
CA LEU A 111 21.86 -6.61 -16.17
C LEU A 111 21.87 -7.67 -17.27
N GLU A 112 22.17 -8.91 -16.86
CA GLU A 112 22.00 -10.07 -17.71
C GLU A 112 20.52 -10.24 -18.09
N GLY A 113 20.25 -10.60 -19.36
CA GLY A 113 18.88 -10.71 -19.89
C GLY A 113 17.99 -11.66 -19.08
N ALA A 114 18.56 -12.74 -18.51
CA ALA A 114 17.83 -13.65 -17.63
C ALA A 114 17.32 -12.97 -16.35
N THR A 115 18.11 -12.05 -15.77
CA THR A 115 17.72 -11.30 -14.58
C THR A 115 16.59 -10.32 -14.89
N VAL A 116 16.67 -9.62 -16.04
CA VAL A 116 15.62 -8.71 -16.50
C VAL A 116 14.30 -9.46 -16.71
N LEU A 117 14.35 -10.64 -17.34
CA LEU A 117 13.18 -11.50 -17.51
C LEU A 117 12.60 -12.00 -16.17
N GLY A 118 13.46 -12.37 -15.22
CA GLY A 118 13.04 -12.75 -13.88
C GLY A 118 12.30 -11.63 -13.13
N ILE A 119 12.80 -10.39 -13.23
CA ILE A 119 12.14 -9.21 -12.64
C ILE A 119 10.79 -8.96 -13.34
N ALA A 120 10.73 -9.02 -14.67
CA ALA A 120 9.49 -8.85 -15.42
C ALA A 120 8.45 -9.91 -15.03
N ALA A 121 8.84 -11.18 -14.91
CA ALA A 121 7.97 -12.26 -14.48
C ALA A 121 7.45 -12.04 -13.05
N LEU A 122 8.30 -11.58 -12.14
CA LEU A 122 7.91 -11.26 -10.76
C LEU A 122 6.90 -10.11 -10.69
N ILE A 123 7.13 -9.02 -11.45
CA ILE A 123 6.19 -7.89 -11.54
C ILE A 123 4.84 -8.36 -12.09
N LEU A 124 4.86 -9.15 -13.17
CA LEU A 124 3.64 -9.72 -13.75
C LEU A 124 2.88 -10.63 -12.79
N ALA A 125 3.59 -11.48 -12.03
CA ALA A 125 2.98 -12.35 -11.03
C ALA A 125 2.25 -11.55 -9.94
N LEU A 126 2.89 -10.51 -9.41
CA LEU A 126 2.29 -9.65 -8.37
C LEU A 126 1.15 -8.78 -8.91
N ALA A 127 1.31 -8.20 -10.09
CA ALA A 127 0.26 -7.41 -10.74
C ALA A 127 -0.97 -8.27 -11.05
N THR A 128 -0.76 -9.50 -11.54
CA THR A 128 -1.85 -10.45 -11.82
C THR A 128 -2.54 -10.87 -10.53
N GLY A 129 -1.78 -11.19 -9.47
CA GLY A 129 -2.34 -11.50 -8.15
C GLY A 129 -3.20 -10.35 -7.61
N HIS A 130 -2.71 -9.10 -7.70
CA HIS A 130 -3.46 -7.92 -7.28
C HIS A 130 -4.74 -7.72 -8.11
N TYR A 131 -4.67 -7.90 -9.42
CA TYR A 131 -5.82 -7.76 -10.32
C TYR A 131 -6.90 -8.83 -10.07
N LEU A 132 -6.51 -10.09 -9.84
CA LEU A 132 -7.46 -11.19 -9.62
C LEU A 132 -8.24 -11.01 -8.31
N MET A 133 -7.59 -10.56 -7.23
CA MET A 133 -8.29 -10.20 -6.00
C MET A 133 -9.22 -8.99 -6.17
N GLY A 134 -8.95 -8.16 -7.19
CA GLY A 134 -9.87 -7.13 -7.68
C GLY A 134 -11.26 -7.65 -8.02
N ARG A 135 -11.33 -8.83 -8.65
CA ARG A 135 -12.57 -9.42 -9.17
C ARG A 135 -13.36 -10.23 -8.16
N SER A 136 -12.70 -10.87 -7.19
CA SER A 136 -13.39 -11.74 -6.21
C SER A 136 -14.30 -10.97 -5.25
N SER A 137 -14.10 -9.66 -5.08
CA SER A 137 -14.95 -8.81 -4.24
C SER A 137 -16.14 -8.18 -5.01
N GLY A 138 -16.27 -8.41 -6.32
CA GLY A 138 -17.28 -7.79 -7.18
C GLY A 138 -18.54 -8.60 -7.45
N SER A 139 -18.67 -9.83 -6.94
CA SER A 139 -19.90 -10.63 -7.09
C SER A 139 -20.79 -10.48 -5.87
N GLY A 140 -21.35 -9.28 -5.71
CA GLY A 140 -22.48 -9.05 -4.81
C GLY A 140 -23.72 -9.78 -5.33
N ILE A 141 -24.34 -10.54 -4.44
CA ILE A 141 -25.66 -11.16 -4.56
C ILE A 141 -26.65 -10.14 -5.14
N GLY A 142 -27.33 -10.52 -6.24
CA GLY A 142 -28.34 -9.68 -6.87
C GLY A 142 -29.53 -9.41 -5.93
N PRO A 143 -30.12 -8.21 -5.95
CA PRO A 143 -31.37 -7.99 -5.25
C PRO A 143 -32.46 -8.86 -5.89
N SER A 144 -32.90 -9.89 -5.17
CA SER A 144 -34.19 -10.54 -5.43
C SER A 144 -35.28 -9.53 -5.08
N ALA A 145 -35.61 -8.65 -6.03
CA ALA A 145 -36.78 -7.79 -5.93
C ALA A 145 -38.02 -8.66 -6.15
N SER A 146 -38.67 -8.95 -5.03
CA SER A 146 -39.98 -9.56 -4.89
C SER A 146 -41.01 -8.90 -5.80
N SER A 147 -41.63 -9.73 -6.63
CA SER A 147 -43.08 -9.74 -6.92
C SER A 147 -43.86 -8.50 -6.48
N GLY A 148 -43.86 -7.48 -7.33
CA GLY A 148 -44.98 -6.55 -7.42
C GLY A 148 -46.03 -7.15 -8.35
N ASP A 149 -47.04 -7.80 -7.79
CA ASP A 149 -48.33 -7.93 -8.47
C ASP A 149 -49.45 -8.07 -7.45
N ARG A 150 -50.54 -7.34 -7.71
CA ARG A 150 -51.85 -7.33 -7.01
C ARG A 150 -52.01 -6.37 -5.84
N ALA A 151 -52.00 -5.09 -6.20
CA ALA A 151 -53.08 -4.20 -5.78
C ALA A 151 -54.41 -4.75 -6.32
N GLY A 152 -55.39 -4.96 -5.45
CA GLY A 152 -56.71 -5.48 -5.82
C GLY A 152 -57.66 -5.39 -4.63
N GLY A 153 -58.39 -4.28 -4.56
CA GLY A 153 -59.16 -3.84 -3.41
C GLY A 153 -60.21 -4.81 -2.86
N ARG A 154 -60.53 -4.59 -1.58
CA ARG A 154 -61.91 -4.32 -1.16
C ARG A 154 -61.94 -3.86 0.29
N ASP A 155 -62.41 -2.63 0.45
CA ASP A 155 -63.38 -2.16 1.43
C ASP A 155 -63.70 -3.10 2.61
N ARG A 156 -63.59 -2.54 3.83
CA ARG A 156 -64.70 -2.49 4.78
C ARG A 156 -64.40 -1.57 5.97
N PRO A 157 -65.34 -0.69 6.38
CA PRO A 157 -65.14 0.27 7.46
C PRO A 157 -65.59 -0.26 8.83
N SER A 158 -65.13 0.48 9.84
CA SER A 158 -65.71 0.76 11.16
C SER A 158 -66.02 -0.40 12.11
N SER A 159 -65.35 -0.42 13.26
CA SER A 159 -65.92 -0.03 14.57
C SER A 159 -64.80 0.14 15.59
#